data_AF-G4VFW0-F1
#
_entry.id   AF-G4VFW0-F1
#
_cell.length_a   1.000
_cell.length_b   1.000
_cell.length_c   1.000
_cell.angle_alpha   90.00
_cell.angle_beta   90.00
_cell.angle_gamma   90.00
#
_symmetry.space_group_name_H-M   'P 1'
#
loop_
_entity.id
_entity.type
_entity.pdbx_description
1 polymer ?
#
loop_
_entity_poly.entity_id
_entity_poly.type
_entity_poly.pdbx_seq_one_letter_code
_entity_poly.pdbx_strand_id
1 'polypeptide(L)'
;MINEDKRDEVSDVVKQFKLSCSKIGANFTKIELRNHYFAAFIDVFTSNTYIMVVCSDLPIGKFMNFTIFLSFIVYYYSYSLLMDRNIY
;
A
#
# COMPACT_ATOMS: atom_id res chain seq x y z
N MET A 1 7.70 -14.57 7.65
CA MET A 1 8.36 -13.39 8.22
C MET A 1 9.09 -12.69 7.09
N ILE A 2 8.76 -11.42 6.80
CA ILE A 2 9.53 -10.62 5.84
C ILE A 2 10.79 -10.20 6.58
N ASN A 3 11.96 -10.63 6.11
CA ASN A 3 13.25 -10.20 6.66
C ASN A 3 13.52 -8.75 6.25
N GLU A 4 14.33 -8.02 7.01
CA GLU A 4 14.62 -6.60 6.73
C GLU A 4 15.09 -6.36 5.30
N ASP A 5 16.00 -7.20 4.79
CA ASP A 5 16.51 -7.10 3.41
C ASP A 5 15.39 -7.11 2.36
N LYS A 6 14.38 -7.95 2.54
CA LYS A 6 13.24 -8.04 1.62
C LYS A 6 12.36 -6.79 1.66
N ARG A 7 12.23 -6.17 2.84
CA ARG A 7 11.46 -4.92 2.98
C ARG A 7 12.15 -3.80 2.21
N ASP A 8 13.47 -3.72 2.33
CA ASP A 8 14.25 -2.66 1.69
C ASP A 8 14.30 -2.86 0.17
N GLU A 9 14.45 -4.09 -0.30
CA GLU A 9 14.35 -4.44 -1.73
C GLU A 9 13.01 -4.00 -2.34
N VAL A 10 11.89 -4.34 -1.68
CA VAL A 10 10.55 -3.94 -2.16
C VAL A 10 10.39 -2.43 -2.15
N SER A 11 10.89 -1.76 -1.10
CA SER A 11 10.85 -0.29 -1.01
C SER A 11 11.60 0.36 -2.17
N ASP A 12 12.76 -0.16 -2.54
CA ASP A 12 13.55 0.37 -3.65
C ASP A 12 12.90 0.11 -5.01
N VAL A 13 12.31 -1.08 -5.23
CA VAL A 13 11.54 -1.36 -6.45
C VAL A 13 10.37 -0.37 -6.60
N VAL A 14 9.61 -0.12 -5.52
CA VAL A 14 8.46 0.81 -5.55
C VAL A 14 8.92 2.25 -5.80
N LYS A 15 10.03 2.68 -5.18
CA LYS A 15 10.62 4.01 -5.43
C LYS A 15 11.07 4.18 -6.88
N GLN A 16 11.75 3.18 -7.43
CA GLN A 16 12.18 3.20 -8.84
C GLN A 16 11.00 3.23 -9.80
N PHE A 17 9.93 2.48 -9.48
CA PHE A 17 8.71 2.51 -10.27
C PHE A 17 8.03 3.89 -10.21
N LYS A 18 7.92 4.49 -9.02
CA LYS A 18 7.41 5.86 -8.85
C LYS A 18 8.22 6.88 -9.65
N LEU A 19 9.55 6.84 -9.56
CA LEU A 19 10.43 7.72 -10.32
C LEU A 19 10.25 7.54 -11.84
N SER A 20 10.04 6.31 -12.30
CA SER A 20 9.77 6.00 -13.70
C SER A 20 8.44 6.60 -14.17
N CYS A 21 7.38 6.52 -13.36
CA CYS A 21 6.11 7.21 -13.63
C CYS A 21 6.27 8.74 -13.67
N SER A 22 7.01 9.32 -12.72
CA SER A 22 7.25 10.77 -12.69
C SER A 22 7.98 11.27 -13.94
N LYS A 23 8.91 10.48 -14.50
CA LYS A 23 9.63 10.84 -15.75
C LYS A 23 8.70 10.95 -16.96
N ILE A 24 7.62 10.19 -16.99
CA ILE A 24 6.63 10.22 -18.07
C ILE A 24 5.44 11.14 -17.77
N GLY A 25 5.51 11.93 -16.70
CA GLY A 25 4.43 12.83 -16.27
C GLY A 25 3.20 12.12 -15.72
N ALA A 26 3.30 10.84 -15.37
CA ALA A 26 2.21 10.07 -14.80
C ALA A 26 2.32 10.01 -13.27
N ASN A 27 1.18 10.12 -12.58
CA ASN A 27 1.12 9.98 -11.13
C ASN A 27 0.97 8.50 -10.74
N PHE A 28 1.94 8.02 -9.97
CA PHE A 28 1.87 6.72 -9.34
C PHE A 28 0.82 6.72 -8.22
N THR A 29 -0.32 6.08 -8.48
CA THR A 29 -1.47 6.01 -7.56
C THR A 29 -1.52 4.70 -6.82
N LYS A 30 -1.54 3.56 -7.53
CA LYS A 30 -1.65 2.24 -6.91
C LYS A 30 -0.92 1.14 -7.70
N ILE A 31 -0.46 0.10 -6.99
CA ILE A 31 -0.07 -1.20 -7.55
C ILE A 31 -0.97 -2.26 -6.96
N GLU A 32 -1.44 -3.14 -7.84
CA GLU A 32 -2.11 -4.36 -7.48
C GLU A 32 -1.35 -5.53 -8.10
N LEU A 33 -0.82 -6.40 -7.25
CA LEU A 33 -0.11 -7.61 -7.63
C LEU A 33 -0.95 -8.81 -7.18
N ARG A 34 -1.21 -9.72 -8.10
CA ARG A 34 -1.96 -10.96 -7.84
C ARG A 34 -1.22 -12.13 -8.43
N ASN A 35 -1.05 -13.18 -7.65
CA ASN A 35 -0.71 -14.49 -8.15
C ASN A 35 -1.53 -15.56 -7.41
N HIS A 36 -1.32 -16.82 -7.75
CA HIS A 36 -2.05 -17.95 -7.17
C HIS A 36 -1.77 -18.17 -5.67
N TYR A 37 -0.70 -17.57 -5.14
CA TYR A 37 -0.23 -17.76 -3.76
C TYR A 37 -0.53 -16.55 -2.86
N PHE A 38 -0.49 -15.34 -3.40
CA PHE A 38 -0.65 -14.11 -2.66
C PHE A 38 -1.23 -12.99 -3.52
N ALA A 39 -1.82 -12.02 -2.83
CA ALA A 39 -2.18 -10.73 -3.39
C ALA A 39 -1.45 -9.63 -2.59
N ALA A 40 -0.93 -8.63 -3.28
CA ALA A 40 -0.25 -7.49 -2.68
C ALA A 40 -0.79 -6.18 -3.25
N PHE A 41 -1.01 -5.21 -2.38
CA PHE A 41 -1.54 -3.89 -2.71
C PHE A 41 -0.59 -2.85 -2.22
N ILE A 42 -0.30 -1.87 -3.07
CA ILE A 42 0.45 -0.70 -2.70
C ILE A 42 -0.40 0.50 -3.06
N ASP A 43 -0.74 1.30 -2.08
CA ASP A 43 -1.55 2.50 -2.26
C ASP A 43 -0.96 3.68 -1.51
N VAL A 44 -1.31 4.88 -1.95
CA VAL A 44 -0.94 6.13 -1.30
C VAL A 44 -1.63 6.19 0.06
N PHE A 45 -0.83 6.31 1.11
CA PHE A 45 -1.34 6.52 2.46
C PHE A 45 -1.29 8.00 2.85
N THR A 46 -0.19 8.68 2.54
CA THR A 46 -0.07 10.14 2.59
C THR A 46 0.72 10.64 1.38
N SER A 47 0.87 11.96 1.22
CA SER A 47 1.69 12.54 0.13
C SER A 47 3.09 11.92 0.01
N ASN A 48 3.65 11.44 1.13
CA ASN A 48 5.02 10.91 1.21
C ASN A 48 5.10 9.45 1.66
N THR A 49 3.97 8.80 2.01
CA THR A 49 3.98 7.42 2.50
C THR A 49 3.06 6.54 1.68
N TYR A 50 3.51 5.33 1.42
CA TYR A 50 2.72 4.27 0.79
C TYR A 50 2.49 3.17 1.81
N ILE A 51 1.31 2.57 1.77
CA ILE A 51 1.00 1.38 2.53
C ILE A 51 1.07 0.18 1.60
N MET A 52 1.73 -0.88 2.05
CA MET A 52 1.75 -2.17 1.38
C MET A 52 1.03 -3.21 2.23
N VAL A 53 0.02 -3.86 1.67
CA VAL A 53 -0.68 -4.96 2.33
C VAL A 53 -0.50 -6.22 1.50
N VAL A 54 0.03 -7.26 2.13
CA VAL A 54 0.21 -8.59 1.52
C VAL A 54 -0.75 -9.56 2.19
N CYS A 55 -1.58 -10.20 1.39
CA CYS A 55 -2.46 -11.27 1.81
C CYS A 55 -2.04 -12.57 1.15
N SER A 56 -1.64 -13.54 1.98
CA SER A 56 -1.63 -14.95 1.61
C SER A 56 -3.05 -15.52 1.74
N ASP A 57 -3.46 -16.36 0.78
CA ASP A 57 -4.68 -17.19 0.87
C ASP A 57 -6.05 -16.51 0.71
N LEU A 58 -6.19 -15.48 -0.14
CA LEU A 58 -7.53 -14.98 -0.49
C LEU A 58 -8.07 -15.70 -1.74
N PRO A 59 -9.13 -16.54 -1.64
CA PRO A 59 -9.81 -17.03 -2.83
C PRO A 59 -10.29 -15.82 -3.65
N ILE A 60 -10.00 -15.87 -4.94
CA ILE A 60 -10.05 -14.77 -5.94
C ILE A 60 -11.37 -13.94 -5.91
N GLY A 61 -12.43 -14.42 -5.27
CA GLY A 61 -13.72 -13.74 -5.12
C GLY A 61 -13.94 -12.84 -3.89
N LYS A 62 -13.13 -12.86 -2.83
CA LYS A 62 -13.40 -12.05 -1.60
C LYS A 62 -12.83 -10.63 -1.61
N PHE A 63 -12.39 -10.17 -2.77
CA PHE A 63 -11.59 -8.97 -2.93
C PHE A 63 -12.34 -7.65 -2.73
N MET A 64 -13.64 -7.61 -3.04
CA MET A 64 -14.48 -6.43 -2.80
C MET A 64 -14.48 -6.02 -1.33
N ASN A 65 -14.49 -6.98 -0.40
CA ASN A 65 -14.38 -6.70 1.02
C ASN A 65 -13.00 -6.18 1.41
N PHE A 66 -11.95 -6.58 0.69
CA PHE A 66 -10.59 -6.20 1.00
C PHE A 66 -10.30 -4.74 0.66
N THR A 67 -10.75 -4.24 -0.51
CA THR A 67 -10.61 -2.81 -0.84
C THR A 67 -11.34 -1.94 0.19
N ILE A 68 -12.54 -2.35 0.60
CA ILE A 68 -13.31 -1.67 1.66
C ILE A 68 -12.53 -1.70 2.97
N PHE A 69 -11.98 -2.86 3.36
CA PHE A 69 -11.19 -3.01 4.58
C PHE A 69 -9.92 -2.14 4.57
N LEU A 70 -9.23 -2.08 3.43
CA LEU A 70 -8.09 -1.18 3.23
C LEU A 70 -8.51 0.28 3.39
N SER A 71 -9.62 0.69 2.76
CA SER A 71 -10.17 2.03 2.96
C SER A 71 -10.51 2.32 4.42
N PHE A 72 -11.07 1.34 5.15
CA PHE A 72 -11.32 1.49 6.59
C PHE A 72 -10.03 1.63 7.39
N ILE A 73 -9.00 0.82 7.11
CA ILE A 73 -7.68 0.95 7.78
C ILE A 73 -7.10 2.33 7.51
N VAL A 74 -7.04 2.75 6.24
CA VAL A 74 -6.50 4.05 5.85
C VAL A 74 -7.29 5.17 6.52
N TYR A 75 -8.62 5.08 6.53
CA TYR A 75 -9.49 6.07 7.18
C TYR A 75 -9.28 6.12 8.68
N TYR A 76 -9.24 4.98 9.36
CA TYR A 76 -9.06 4.89 10.81
C TYR A 76 -7.68 5.40 11.24
N TYR A 77 -6.63 5.05 10.49
CA TYR A 77 -5.30 5.59 10.73
C TYR A 77 -5.23 7.09 10.46
N SER A 78 -5.85 7.57 9.38
CA SER A 78 -5.93 9.01 9.08
C SER A 78 -6.63 9.75 10.22
N TYR A 79 -7.73 9.19 10.76
CA TYR A 79 -8.45 9.75 11.90
C TYR A 79 -7.61 9.75 13.18
N SER A 80 -6.94 8.63 13.49
CA SER A 80 -6.07 8.52 14.66
C SER A 80 -4.93 9.54 14.61
N LEU A 81 -4.30 9.70 13.44
CA LEU A 81 -3.21 10.67 13.24
C LEU A 81 -3.69 12.13 13.33
N LEU A 82 -4.94 12.39 12.94
CA LEU A 82 -5.58 13.71 13.05
C LEU A 82 -5.93 14.05 14.51
N MET A 83 -6.24 13.05 15.33
CA MET A 83 -6.42 13.21 16.78
C MET A 83 -5.09 13.44 17.50
N ASP A 84 -4.02 12.72 17.13
CA ASP A 84 -2.67 12.97 17.67
C ASP A 84 -2.16 14.39 17.37
N ARG A 85 -2.49 14.93 16.18
CA ARG A 85 -2.17 16.32 15.80
C ARG A 85 -2.98 17.38 16.53
N ASN A 86 -4.16 17.06 17.08
CA ASN A 86 -5.01 18.00 17.79
C ASN A 86 -4.70 18.09 19.29
N ILE A 87 -3.72 17.34 19.79
CA ILE A 87 -3.30 17.34 21.19
C ILE A 87 -2.07 18.25 21.43
N TYR A 88 -1.46 18.83 20.38
CA TYR A 88 -0.31 19.75 20.50
C TYR A 88 -0.60 21.16 20.00
#